data_AF-A0A2W4NRF3-F1
#
_entry.id   AF-A0A2W4NRF3-F1
#
_cell.length_a   1.000
_cell.length_b   1.000
_cell.length_c   1.000
_cell.angle_alpha   90.00
_cell.angle_beta   90.00
_cell.angle_gamma   90.00
#
_symmetry.space_group_name_H-M   'P 1'
#
loop_
_entity.id
_entity.type
_entity.pdbx_description
1 polymer ?
#
loop_
_entity_poly.entity_id
_entity_poly.type
_entity_poly.pdbx_seq_one_letter_code
_entity_poly.pdbx_strand_id
1 'polypeptide(L)' 'NPGQTLDRRFLMERVWNTDYLGDTRTLDVHIRWIRRAIEANPSKPQYLKTVRGVGYRLDIPEPEASPKTPDTELIAN' A
#
# COMPACT_ATOMS: atom_id res chain seq x y z
N ASN A 1 -0.25 -3.06 -10.36
CA ASN A 1 -1.53 -2.41 -10.00
C ASN A 1 -1.39 -1.45 -8.81
N PRO A 2 -0.60 -0.36 -8.90
CA PRO A 2 -0.66 0.71 -7.90
C PRO A 2 -2.04 1.40 -7.90
N GLY A 3 -2.53 1.83 -6.74
CA GLY A 3 -3.81 2.53 -6.59
C GLY A 3 -5.07 1.68 -6.77
N GLN A 4 -4.96 0.43 -7.22
CA GLN A 4 -6.09 -0.48 -7.37
C GLN A 4 -6.25 -1.36 -6.12
N THR A 5 -7.47 -1.45 -5.61
CA THR A 5 -7.83 -2.41 -4.56
C THR A 5 -7.96 -3.80 -5.18
N LEU A 6 -7.19 -4.77 -4.65
CA LEU A 6 -7.26 -6.17 -5.03
C LEU A 6 -7.93 -6.95 -3.89
N ASP A 7 -8.88 -7.82 -4.24
CA ASP A 7 -9.60 -8.65 -3.27
C ASP A 7 -8.73 -9.79 -2.73
N ARG A 8 -9.09 -10.24 -1.52
CA ARG A 8 -8.32 -11.28 -0.83
C ARG A 8 -8.28 -12.60 -1.59
N ARG A 9 -9.40 -12.98 -2.22
CA ARG A 9 -9.49 -14.25 -2.96
C ARG A 9 -8.62 -14.22 -4.21
N PHE A 10 -8.72 -13.16 -5.02
CA PHE A 10 -7.84 -12.95 -6.16
C PHE A 10 -6.36 -12.96 -5.77
N LEU A 11 -5.99 -12.31 -4.67
CA LEU A 11 -4.61 -12.33 -4.20
C LEU A 11 -4.15 -13.74 -3.80
N MET A 12 -4.99 -14.52 -3.12
CA MET A 12 -4.68 -15.93 -2.81
C MET A 12 -4.51 -16.76 -4.08
N GLU A 13 -5.46 -16.66 -5.01
CA GLU A 13 -5.44 -17.40 -6.27
C GLU A 13 -4.19 -17.07 -7.10
N ARG A 14 -3.84 -15.78 -7.22
CA ARG A 14 -2.73 -15.34 -8.07
C ARG A 14 -1.35 -15.56 -7.46
N VAL A 15 -1.19 -15.40 -6.15
CA VAL A 15 0.13 -15.50 -5.50
C VAL A 15 0.49 -16.95 -5.20
N TRP A 16 -0.48 -17.77 -4.78
CA TRP A 16 -0.25 -19.18 -4.44
C TRP A 16 -0.69 -20.16 -5.53
N ASN A 17 -1.24 -19.69 -6.65
CA ASN A 17 -1.76 -20.52 -7.74
C ASN A 17 -2.70 -21.63 -7.24
N THR A 18 -3.67 -21.23 -6.42
CA THR A 18 -4.56 -22.14 -5.70
C THR A 18 -6.00 -21.74 -5.88
N ASP A 19 -6.89 -22.72 -6.00
CA ASP A 19 -8.34 -22.58 -5.92
C ASP A 19 -8.86 -22.68 -4.47
N TYR A 20 -7.97 -22.65 -3.47
CA TYR A 20 -8.32 -22.78 -2.07
C TYR A 20 -9.21 -21.63 -1.59
N LEU A 21 -10.51 -21.92 -1.50
CA LEU A 21 -11.57 -21.02 -1.01
C LEU A 21 -11.69 -21.00 0.53
N GLY A 22 -10.74 -21.61 1.25
CA GLY A 22 -10.74 -21.63 2.71
C GLY A 22 -10.34 -20.28 3.31
N ASP A 23 -9.72 -20.32 4.49
CA ASP A 23 -9.39 -19.09 5.21
C ASP A 23 -8.25 -18.31 4.53
N THR A 24 -8.44 -17.00 4.37
CA THR A 24 -7.44 -16.08 3.81
C THR A 24 -6.43 -15.59 4.84
N ARG A 25 -6.42 -16.14 6.06
CA ARG A 25 -5.46 -15.79 7.14
C ARG A 25 -3.99 -15.86 6.73
N THR A 26 -3.60 -16.77 5.85
CA THR A 26 -2.22 -16.84 5.33
C THR A 26 -1.85 -15.55 4.58
N LEU A 27 -2.77 -14.96 3.82
CA LEU A 27 -2.56 -13.66 3.17
C LEU A 27 -2.24 -12.59 4.21
N ASP A 28 -3.03 -12.51 5.29
CA ASP A 28 -2.87 -11.49 6.32
C ASP A 28 -1.51 -11.58 7.03
N VAL A 29 -0.99 -12.80 7.24
CA VAL A 29 0.37 -13.02 7.76
C VAL A 29 1.43 -12.46 6.81
N HIS A 30 1.31 -12.73 5.51
CA HIS A 30 2.27 -12.23 4.52
C HIS A 30 2.17 -10.71 4.34
N ILE A 31 0.97 -10.13 4.38
CA ILE A 31 0.78 -8.68 4.38
C ILE A 31 1.47 -8.05 5.58
N ARG A 32 1.38 -8.65 6.77
CA ARG A 32 2.10 -8.18 7.96
C ARG A 32 3.62 -8.20 7.74
N TRP A 33 4.16 -9.24 7.10
CA TRP A 33 5.58 -9.31 6.81
C TRP A 33 6.02 -8.27 5.78
N ILE A 34 5.24 -8.10 4.70
CA ILE A 34 5.51 -7.08 3.69
C ILE A 34 5.50 -5.69 4.33
N ARG A 35 4.51 -5.37 5.15
CA ARG A 35 4.47 -4.08 5.87
C ARG A 35 5.68 -3.86 6.76
N ARG A 36 6.18 -4.90 7.44
CA ARG A 36 7.42 -4.80 8.23
C ARG A 36 8.63 -4.46 7.38
N ALA A 37 8.66 -4.90 6.14
CA ALA A 37 9.76 -4.65 5.22
C ALA A 37 9.69 -3.27 4.56
N ILE A 38 8.49 -2.77 4.25
CA ILE A 38 8.32 -1.57 3.40
C ILE A 38 7.82 -0.32 4.14
N GLU A 39 7.21 -0.47 5.32
CA GLU A 39 6.62 0.64 6.05
C GLU A 39 7.56 1.14 7.15
N ALA A 40 7.65 2.47 7.31
CA ALA A 40 8.31 3.06 8.47
C ALA A 40 7.61 2.68 9.79
N ASN A 41 6.28 2.57 9.76
CA ASN A 41 5.48 2.04 10.86
C ASN A 41 4.42 1.06 10.35
N PRO A 42 4.61 -0.26 10.54
CA PRO A 42 3.68 -1.27 10.03
C PRO A 42 2.25 -1.19 10.58
N SER A 43 2.06 -0.57 11.75
CA SER A 43 0.75 -0.35 12.36
C SER A 43 0.02 0.87 11.78
N LYS A 44 0.73 1.75 11.06
CA LYS A 44 0.20 2.92 10.35
C LYS A 44 0.66 2.88 8.88
N PRO A 45 0.19 1.89 8.08
CA PRO A 45 0.71 1.66 6.74
C PRO A 45 0.38 2.82 5.78
N GLN A 46 1.40 3.33 5.11
CA GLN A 46 1.29 4.37 4.08
C GLN A 46 1.28 3.76 2.68
N TYR A 47 2.02 2.67 2.46
CA TYR A 47 2.11 2.02 1.15
C TYR A 47 1.06 0.94 0.98
N LEU A 48 1.09 -0.13 1.78
CA LEU A 48 0.21 -1.27 1.62
C LEU A 48 -1.00 -1.17 2.55
N LYS A 49 -2.10 -0.58 2.07
CA LYS A 49 -3.29 -0.29 2.88
C LYS A 49 -4.31 -1.43 2.88
N THR A 50 -5.01 -1.56 4.00
CA THR A 50 -6.17 -2.45 4.12
C THR A 50 -7.42 -1.69 3.70
N VAL A 51 -8.14 -2.20 2.71
CA VAL A 51 -9.49 -1.77 2.38
C VAL A 51 -10.44 -2.76 3.07
N ARG A 52 -10.96 -2.36 4.24
CA ARG A 52 -11.75 -3.25 5.11
C ARG A 52 -12.92 -3.87 4.33
N GLY A 53 -13.12 -5.17 4.50
CA GLY A 53 -14.15 -5.94 3.80
C GLY A 53 -13.87 -6.25 2.33
N VAL A 54 -12.79 -5.71 1.75
CA VAL A 54 -12.46 -5.90 0.32
C VAL A 54 -11.10 -6.61 0.16
N GLY A 55 -10.02 -6.00 0.63
CA GLY A 55 -8.68 -6.54 0.46
C GLY A 55 -7.58 -5.50 0.66
N TYR A 56 -6.64 -5.44 -0.28
CA TYR A 56 -5.41 -4.67 -0.13
C TYR A 56 -5.15 -3.77 -1.33
N ARG A 57 -4.54 -2.61 -1.06
CA ARG A 57 -4.18 -1.62 -2.08
C ARG A 57 -2.76 -1.15 -1.85
N LEU A 58 -1.98 -1.05 -2.92
CA LEU A 58 -0.66 -0.45 -2.90
C LEU A 58 -0.77 1.02 -3.31
N ASP A 59 -0.58 1.93 -2.35
CA ASP A 59 -0.45 3.36 -2.58
C ASP A 59 1.03 3.69 -2.69
N ILE A 60 1.41 4.39 -3.76
CA ILE A 60 2.77 4.93 -3.90
C ILE A 60 2.60 6.43 -3.61
N PRO A 61 2.90 6.91 -2.39
CA PRO A 61 2.95 8.33 -2.16
C PRO A 61 3.99 8.92 -3.11
N GLU A 62 3.64 10.02 -3.76
CA GLU A 62 4.67 10.82 -4.42
C GLU A 62 5.71 11.17 -3.35
N PRO A 63 7.02 10.99 -3.62
CA PRO A 63 8.04 11.44 -2.69
C PRO A 63 7.73 12.90 -2.41
N GLU A 64 7.53 13.21 -1.12
CA GLU A 64 7.01 14.49 -0.67
C GLU A 64 7.57 15.61 -1.51
N ALA A 65 6.67 16.38 -2.11
CA ALA A 65 6.93 17.55 -2.92
C ALA A 65 8.39 18.01 -2.82
N SER A 66 9.10 17.94 -3.97
CA SER A 66 10.17 18.90 -4.25
C SER A 66 9.70 20.21 -3.65
N PRO A 67 10.41 20.80 -2.65
CA PRO A 67 9.92 21.96 -1.94
C PRO A 67 9.52 22.91 -3.06
N LYS A 68 8.21 23.23 -3.16
CA LYS A 68 7.80 24.29 -4.07
C LYS A 68 8.67 25.45 -3.62
N THR A 69 9.67 25.78 -4.43
CA THR A 69 10.57 26.89 -4.19
C THR A 69 9.63 28.01 -3.77
N PRO A 70 9.73 28.56 -2.54
CA PRO A 70 8.88 29.67 -2.18
C PRO A 70 9.16 30.72 -3.24
N ASP A 71 8.12 31.06 -4.00
CA ASP A 71 8.18 31.98 -5.12
C ASP A 71 9.07 33.14 -4.70
N THR A 72 10.29 33.17 -5.25
CA THR A 72 11.24 34.24 -5.02
C THR A 72 10.81 35.39 -5.92
N GLU A 73 9.62 35.91 -5.65
CA GLU A 73 9.07 37.16 -6.17
C GLU A 73 8.58 37.99 -4.99
N LEU A 74 9.44 38.18 -4.00
CA LEU A 74 9.32 39.26 -3.04
C LEU A 74 10.73 39.60 -2.56
N ILE A 75 11.46 40.35 -3.37
CA ILE A 75 12.49 41.38 -3.05
C ILE A 75 13.14 41.74 -4.40
N ALA A 76 12.53 42.71 -5.08
CA ALA A 76 13.21 43.62 -5.97
C ALA A 76 12.51 44.98 -5.81
N ASN A 77 12.75 45.58 -4.64
CA ASN A 77 12.75 47.03 -4.48
C ASN A 77 14.12 47.55 -4.91
#